data_AF-A0A2H0I5B2-F1
#
_entry.id   AF-A0A2H0I5B2-F1
#
_cell.length_a   1.000
_cell.length_b   1.000
_cell.length_c   1.000
_cell.angle_alpha   90.00
_cell.angle_beta   90.00
_cell.angle_gamma   90.00
#
_symmetry.space_group_name_H-M   'P 1'
#
loop_
_entity.id
_entity.type
_entity.pdbx_description
1 polymer ?
#
loop_
_entity_poly.entity_id
_entity_poly.type
_entity_poly.pdbx_seq_one_letter_code
_entity_poly.pdbx_strand_id
1 'polypeptide(L)'
;MKQFSYIFITVLTSFLSQHVFADDNAGILGGIGNSNKLRNGDVSFNDIPNIINYATTFILGFAATISVIMIIYGAFQIALFGLTSQEKKKGAETIQHGIIGFVISVSSWFIINMIMSNL
;
A
#
# COMPACT_ATOMS: atom_id res chain seq x y z
N MET A 1 -4.96 -11.26 25.77
CA MET A 1 -5.24 -11.69 24.38
C MET A 1 -6.28 -10.80 23.69
N LYS A 2 -7.50 -10.64 24.25
CA LYS A 2 -8.58 -9.87 23.61
C LYS A 2 -8.23 -8.39 23.34
N GLN A 3 -7.71 -7.68 24.35
CA GLN A 3 -7.29 -6.26 24.27
C GLN A 3 -6.28 -5.98 23.14
N PHE A 4 -5.31 -6.89 22.92
CA PHE A 4 -4.30 -6.78 21.85
C PHE A 4 -4.86 -7.07 20.45
N SER A 5 -5.80 -8.01 20.35
CA SER A 5 -6.51 -8.27 19.09
C SER A 5 -7.33 -7.07 18.65
N TYR A 6 -7.92 -6.32 19.59
CA TYR A 6 -8.63 -5.07 19.28
C TYR A 6 -7.69 -3.98 18.79
N ILE A 7 -6.50 -3.81 19.38
CA ILE A 7 -5.50 -2.85 18.88
C ILE A 7 -5.06 -3.19 17.45
N PHE A 8 -4.79 -4.47 17.18
CA PHE A 8 -4.43 -4.92 15.83
C PHE A 8 -5.56 -4.67 14.82
N ILE A 9 -6.81 -4.96 15.20
CA ILE A 9 -8.00 -4.69 14.39
C ILE A 9 -8.20 -3.19 14.19
N THR A 10 -8.04 -2.35 15.22
CA THR A 10 -8.20 -0.90 15.11
C THR A 10 -7.13 -0.29 14.20
N VAL A 11 -5.88 -0.71 14.33
CA VAL A 11 -4.78 -0.29 13.44
C VAL A 11 -5.09 -0.72 12.01
N LEU A 12 -5.46 -1.98 11.79
CA LEU A 12 -5.84 -2.50 10.48
C LEU A 12 -7.02 -1.72 9.88
N THR A 13 -8.07 -1.46 10.64
CA THR A 13 -9.22 -0.66 10.19
C THR A 13 -8.85 0.78 9.92
N SER A 14 -7.94 1.38 10.69
CA SER A 14 -7.48 2.76 10.44
C SER A 14 -6.61 2.90 9.17
N PHE A 15 -5.94 1.82 8.73
CA PHE A 15 -5.30 1.77 7.41
C PHE A 15 -6.30 1.47 6.28
N LEU A 16 -7.35 0.68 6.54
CA LEU A 16 -8.45 0.44 5.58
C LEU A 16 -9.35 1.68 5.38
N SER A 17 -9.46 2.57 6.37
CA SER A 17 -10.37 3.73 6.35
C SER A 17 -9.90 4.93 5.52
N GLN A 18 -8.73 4.87 4.88
CA GLN A 18 -8.23 6.03 4.15
C GLN A 18 -8.62 5.91 2.69
N HIS A 19 -9.77 6.51 2.31
CA HIS A 19 -10.12 7.17 1.02
C HIS A 19 -9.65 6.60 -0.35
N VAL A 20 -8.90 5.51 -0.41
CA VAL A 20 -8.22 4.92 -1.57
C VAL A 20 -9.04 3.74 -2.12
N PHE A 21 -9.89 3.12 -1.30
CA PHE A 21 -10.72 1.98 -1.69
C PHE A 21 -12.22 2.31 -1.83
N ALA A 22 -12.66 3.49 -1.36
CA ALA A 22 -14.07 3.87 -1.30
C ALA A 22 -14.39 5.22 -1.96
N ASP A 23 -13.42 5.82 -2.66
CA ASP A 23 -13.70 6.95 -3.56
C ASP A 23 -14.05 6.38 -4.94
N ASP A 24 -15.18 6.83 -5.51
CA ASP A 24 -15.64 6.39 -6.82
C ASP A 24 -14.63 6.74 -7.94
N ASN A 25 -13.69 7.65 -7.66
CA ASN A 25 -12.59 8.02 -8.54
C ASN A 25 -11.24 7.34 -8.19
N ALA A 26 -11.13 6.63 -7.06
CA ALA A 26 -9.89 6.05 -6.54
C ALA A 26 -9.64 4.59 -6.95
N GLY A 27 -10.43 4.06 -7.88
CA GLY A 27 -10.12 2.79 -8.52
C GLY A 27 -8.86 2.86 -9.40
N ILE A 28 -8.37 1.70 -9.84
CA ILE A 28 -7.25 1.56 -10.79
C ILE A 28 -7.48 2.39 -12.08
N LEU A 29 -8.74 2.69 -12.40
CA LEU A 29 -9.16 3.42 -13.59
C LEU A 29 -9.22 4.95 -13.41
N GLY A 30 -8.82 5.49 -12.26
CA GLY A 30 -8.54 6.92 -12.06
C GLY A 30 -9.62 7.89 -12.53
N GLY A 31 -10.79 7.88 -11.90
CA GLY A 31 -11.92 8.76 -12.23
C GLY A 31 -12.65 8.45 -13.55
N ILE A 32 -12.02 7.76 -14.50
CA ILE A 32 -12.66 7.35 -15.77
C ILE A 32 -13.68 6.23 -15.52
N GLY A 33 -13.40 5.36 -14.54
CA GLY A 33 -14.25 4.26 -14.04
C GLY A 33 -15.70 4.63 -13.74
N ASN A 34 -15.92 5.83 -13.20
CA ASN A 34 -17.23 6.33 -12.78
C ASN A 34 -17.79 7.41 -13.72
N SER A 35 -17.03 7.82 -14.73
CA SER A 35 -17.44 8.85 -15.66
C SER A 35 -18.32 8.26 -16.78
N ASN A 36 -19.32 9.03 -17.25
CA ASN A 36 -20.12 8.68 -18.43
C ASN A 36 -19.26 8.37 -19.67
N LYS A 37 -17.95 8.69 -19.66
CA LYS A 37 -16.99 8.39 -20.71
C LYS A 37 -16.87 6.90 -21.01
N LEU A 38 -16.82 6.01 -20.00
CA LEU A 38 -16.76 4.56 -20.26
C LEU A 38 -18.06 4.03 -20.87
N ARG A 39 -19.19 4.51 -20.35
CA ARG A 39 -20.53 4.12 -20.84
C ARG A 39 -20.80 4.66 -22.24
N ASN A 40 -20.20 5.80 -22.59
CA ASN A 40 -20.35 6.45 -23.88
C ASN A 40 -19.21 6.10 -24.85
N GLY A 41 -18.22 5.29 -24.44
CA GLY A 41 -17.06 4.91 -25.27
C GLY A 41 -16.04 6.03 -25.55
N ASP A 42 -16.09 7.13 -24.80
CA ASP A 42 -15.25 8.33 -24.98
C ASP A 42 -13.95 8.24 -24.16
N VAL A 43 -13.11 7.25 -24.50
CA VAL A 43 -11.77 7.07 -23.92
C VAL A 43 -10.75 7.66 -24.87
N SER A 44 -10.00 8.66 -24.40
CA SER A 44 -8.96 9.33 -25.21
C SER A 44 -7.56 8.97 -24.72
N PHE A 45 -6.54 9.18 -25.56
CA PHE A 45 -5.15 8.92 -25.21
C PHE A 45 -4.65 9.76 -24.01
N ASN A 46 -5.28 10.91 -23.75
CA ASN A 46 -4.98 11.76 -22.60
C ASN A 46 -5.41 11.14 -21.25
N ASP A 47 -6.26 10.12 -21.28
CA ASP A 47 -6.73 9.43 -20.07
C ASP A 47 -5.71 8.36 -19.59
N ILE A 48 -4.80 7.91 -20.47
CA ILE A 48 -3.81 6.86 -20.17
C ILE A 48 -2.82 7.28 -19.05
N PRO A 49 -2.20 8.47 -19.08
CA PRO A 49 -1.32 8.92 -18.00
C PRO A 49 -2.01 8.95 -16.64
N ASN A 50 -3.28 9.37 -16.61
CA ASN A 50 -4.08 9.42 -15.39
C ASN A 50 -4.32 8.01 -14.83
N ILE A 51 -4.76 7.06 -15.67
CA ILE A 51 -4.97 5.65 -15.25
C ILE A 51 -3.69 5.08 -14.64
N ILE A 52 -2.52 5.31 -15.26
CA ILE A 52 -1.25 4.79 -14.76
C ILE A 52 -0.91 5.38 -13.38
N ASN A 53 -1.10 6.69 -13.19
CA ASN A 53 -0.82 7.33 -11.90
C ASN A 53 -1.75 6.82 -10.78
N TYR A 54 -3.04 6.66 -11.07
CA TYR A 54 -4.01 6.11 -10.13
C TYR A 54 -3.76 4.63 -9.82
N ALA A 55 -3.51 3.81 -10.84
CA ALA A 55 -3.15 2.41 -10.67
C ALA A 55 -1.91 2.24 -9.78
N THR A 56 -0.89 3.08 -10.00
CA THR A 56 0.33 3.09 -9.20
C THR A 56 0.04 3.45 -7.74
N THR A 57 -0.75 4.50 -7.51
CA THR A 57 -1.09 4.95 -6.15
C THR A 57 -1.93 3.90 -5.42
N PHE A 58 -2.84 3.21 -6.12
CA PHE A 58 -3.61 2.09 -5.57
C PHE A 58 -2.71 0.92 -5.15
N ILE A 59 -1.82 0.48 -6.05
CA ILE A 59 -0.87 -0.61 -5.75
C ILE A 59 0.08 -0.20 -4.62
N LEU A 60 0.54 1.05 -4.60
CA LEU A 60 1.37 1.60 -3.53
C LEU A 60 0.66 1.52 -2.18
N GLY A 61 -0.61 1.93 -2.10
CA GLY A 61 -1.40 1.85 -0.88
C GLY A 61 -1.53 0.41 -0.37
N PHE A 62 -1.79 -0.54 -1.27
CA PHE A 62 -1.87 -1.96 -0.93
C PHE A 62 -0.52 -2.53 -0.47
N ALA A 63 0.55 -2.27 -1.23
CA ALA A 63 1.91 -2.76 -0.92
C ALA A 63 2.46 -2.15 0.39
N ALA A 64 2.20 -0.86 0.63
CA ALA A 64 2.58 -0.19 1.86
C ALA A 64 1.86 -0.79 3.07
N THR A 65 0.57 -1.09 2.94
CA THR A 65 -0.22 -1.73 4.01
C THR A 65 0.36 -3.10 4.38
N ILE A 66 0.67 -3.94 3.39
CA ILE A 66 1.29 -5.25 3.63
C ILE A 66 2.66 -5.09 4.31
N SER A 67 3.47 -4.14 3.85
CA SER A 67 4.79 -3.88 4.45
C SER A 67 4.67 -3.50 5.92
N VAL A 68 3.73 -2.63 6.28
CA VAL A 68 3.47 -2.24 7.67
C VAL A 68 3.06 -3.44 8.52
N ILE A 69 2.19 -4.31 8.00
CA ILE A 69 1.79 -5.54 8.72
C ILE A 69 2.99 -6.44 8.99
N MET A 70 3.88 -6.62 8.02
CA MET A 70 5.09 -7.43 8.18
C MET A 70 6.08 -6.83 9.19
N ILE A 71 6.23 -5.51 9.19
CA ILE A 71 7.05 -4.78 10.18
C ILE A 71 6.47 -4.99 11.59
N ILE A 72 5.15 -4.83 11.74
CA ILE A 72 4.47 -5.03 13.03
C ILE A 72 4.65 -6.48 13.50
N TYR A 73 4.45 -7.46 12.62
CA TYR A 73 4.63 -8.88 12.94
C TYR A 73 6.06 -9.20 13.39
N GLY A 74 7.07 -8.70 12.65
CA GLY A 74 8.47 -8.87 13.02
C GLY A 74 8.82 -8.20 14.35
N ALA A 75 8.26 -7.01 14.63
CA ALA A 75 8.45 -6.32 15.91
C ALA A 75 7.83 -7.09 17.09
N PHE A 76 6.62 -7.64 16.92
CA PHE A 76 6.00 -8.52 17.91
C PHE A 76 6.82 -9.79 18.14
N GLN A 77 7.40 -10.37 17.09
CA GLN A 77 8.22 -11.57 17.21
C GLN A 77 9.47 -11.30 18.09
N ILE A 78 10.14 -10.16 17.91
CA ILE A 78 11.28 -9.78 18.75
C ILE A 78 10.83 -9.48 20.18
N ALA A 79 9.72 -8.75 20.36
CA ALA A 79 9.25 -8.32 21.68
C ALA A 79 8.77 -9.48 22.56
N LEU A 80 8.13 -10.50 21.99
CA LEU A 80 7.56 -11.62 22.73
C LEU A 80 8.50 -12.84 22.81
N PHE A 81 9.25 -13.11 21.74
CA PHE A 81 10.09 -14.33 21.62
C PHE A 81 11.58 -14.00 21.59
N GLY A 82 11.98 -12.75 21.85
CA GLY A 82 13.38 -12.34 21.88
C GLY A 82 14.19 -12.88 23.07
N LEU A 83 13.85 -14.05 23.61
CA LEU A 83 14.63 -14.69 24.69
C LEU A 83 15.87 -15.40 24.14
N THR A 84 15.85 -15.81 22.86
CA THR A 84 16.99 -16.44 22.19
C THR A 84 17.56 -15.58 21.06
N SER A 85 18.87 -15.68 20.82
CA SER A 85 19.59 -14.94 19.77
C SER A 85 19.03 -15.23 18.37
N GLN A 86 18.53 -16.45 18.16
CA GLN A 86 17.99 -16.92 16.88
C GLN A 86 16.62 -16.30 16.57
N GLU A 87 15.75 -16.16 17.58
CA GLU A 87 14.41 -15.58 17.40
C GLU A 87 14.47 -14.06 17.21
N LYS A 88 15.39 -13.38 17.90
CA LYS A 88 15.67 -11.95 17.64
C LYS A 88 16.12 -11.72 16.19
N LYS A 89 17.00 -12.57 15.68
CA LYS A 89 17.52 -12.45 14.31
C LYS A 89 16.41 -12.67 13.27
N LYS A 90 15.54 -13.66 13.48
CA LYS A 90 14.40 -13.94 12.59
C LYS A 90 13.38 -12.80 12.56
N GLY A 91 13.09 -12.20 13.71
CA GLY A 91 12.20 -11.03 13.77
C GLY A 91 12.83 -9.80 13.09
N ALA A 92 14.13 -9.58 13.26
CA ALA A 92 14.85 -8.47 12.62
C ALA A 92 14.90 -8.63 11.10
N GLU A 93 15.16 -9.84 10.60
CA GLU A 93 15.07 -10.15 9.17
C GLU A 93 13.65 -9.86 8.65
N THR A 94 12.60 -10.28 9.36
CA THR A 94 11.22 -10.03 8.94
C THR A 94 10.90 -8.54 8.82
N ILE A 95 11.37 -7.71 9.77
CA ILE A 95 11.25 -6.25 9.69
C ILE A 95 12.03 -5.71 8.49
N GLN A 96 13.26 -6.17 8.29
CA GLN A 96 14.11 -5.72 7.19
C GLN A 96 13.47 -6.00 5.83
N HIS A 97 12.87 -7.18 5.63
CA HIS A 97 12.14 -7.49 4.40
C HIS A 97 10.91 -6.58 4.22
N GLY A 98 10.19 -6.27 5.30
CA GLY A 98 9.08 -5.30 5.26
C GLY A 98 9.53 -3.89 4.86
N ILE A 99 10.67 -3.42 5.38
CA ILE A 99 11.24 -2.11 5.01
C ILE A 99 11.71 -2.11 3.55
N ILE A 100 12.38 -3.16 3.09
CA ILE A 100 12.83 -3.27 1.70
C ILE A 100 11.64 -3.22 0.74
N GLY A 101 10.56 -3.96 1.03
CA GLY A 101 9.32 -3.92 0.24
C GLY A 101 8.71 -2.52 0.18
N PHE A 102 8.69 -1.82 1.32
CA PHE A 102 8.22 -0.43 1.37
C PHE A 102 9.07 0.52 0.53
N VAL A 103 10.41 0.44 0.65
CA VAL A 103 11.35 1.29 -0.11
C VAL A 103 11.20 1.09 -1.61
N ILE A 104 11.10 -0.16 -2.07
CA ILE A 104 10.89 -0.47 -3.49
C ILE A 104 9.57 0.13 -3.99
N SER A 105 8.50 0.01 -3.19
CA SER A 105 7.19 0.52 -3.56
C SER A 105 7.20 2.05 -3.72
N VAL A 106 7.77 2.77 -2.76
CA VAL A 106 7.92 4.23 -2.81
C VAL A 106 8.82 4.68 -3.97
N SER A 107 9.91 3.94 -4.23
CA SER A 107 10.80 4.24 -5.34
C SER A 107 10.12 4.09 -6.71
N SER A 108 9.27 3.08 -6.85
CA SER A 108 8.47 2.88 -8.07
C SER A 108 7.52 4.05 -8.32
N TRP A 109 6.81 4.51 -7.28
CA TRP A 109 5.94 5.68 -7.37
C TRP A 109 6.71 6.94 -7.77
N PHE A 110 7.90 7.15 -7.20
CA PHE A 110 8.75 8.29 -7.56
C PHE A 110 9.13 8.31 -9.04
N ILE A 111 9.54 7.16 -9.60
CA ILE A 111 9.90 7.03 -11.02
C ILE A 111 8.69 7.37 -11.92
N ILE A 112 7.52 6.84 -11.59
CA ILE A 112 6.31 7.05 -12.39
C ILE A 112 5.88 8.52 -12.35
N ASN A 113 5.90 9.14 -11.16
CA ASN A 113 5.60 10.55 -11.00
C ASN A 113 6.62 11.44 -11.74
N MET A 114 7.90 11.05 -11.77
CA MET A 114 8.93 11.74 -12.55
C MET A 114 8.64 11.67 -14.05
N ILE A 115 8.26 10.51 -14.59
CA ILE A 115 7.92 10.36 -16.01
C ILE A 115 6.69 11.19 -16.35
N MET A 116 5.63 11.10 -15.54
CA MET A 116 4.38 11.84 -15.78
C MET A 116 4.54 13.35 -15.67
N SER A 117 5.42 13.84 -14.80
CA SER A 117 5.71 15.27 -14.68
C SER A 117 6.50 15.85 -15.86
N ASN A 118 7.07 14.99 -16.73
CA ASN A 118 7.84 15.40 -17.90
C ASN A 118 7.10 15.12 -19.23
N LEU A 119 5.86 14.60 -19.19
CA LEU A 119 4.93 14.53 -20.33
C LEU A 119 4.03 15.78 -20.35
#